data_AF-V5H5D9-F1
#
_entry.id   AF-V5H5D9-F1
#
_cell.length_a   1.000
_cell.length_b   1.000
_cell.length_c   1.000
_cell.angle_alpha   90.00
_cell.angle_beta   90.00
_cell.angle_gamma   90.00
#
_symmetry.space_group_name_H-M   'P 1'
#
loop_
_entity.id
_entity.type
_entity.pdbx_description
1 polymer ?
#
loop_
_entity_poly.entity_id
_entity_poly.type
_entity_poly.pdbx_seq_one_letter_code
_entity_poly.pdbx_strand_id
1 'polypeptide(L)'
;MAHHRSCSAAFFSPLTGNQVLTTSFDDTLKVFDSSELTSEVKLKVSLKHNNMTGRWLTPFKAVWIPGCDDLFLVGSMEYPRRVEVFSSAGTLLHTLKGDSLTSICSLVDVHPDRFVVAGGNSSGRVHVFVEA
;
A
#
# COMPACT_ATOMS: atom_id res chain seq x y z
N MET A 1 18.73 -0.10 4.39
CA MET A 1 18.33 -0.17 5.82
C MET A 1 17.04 -0.99 5.96
N ALA A 2 17.09 -2.08 6.73
CA ALA A 2 15.97 -3.03 6.90
C ALA A 2 14.80 -2.43 7.73
N HIS A 3 13.66 -3.12 7.74
CA HIS A 3 12.58 -2.84 8.69
C HIS A 3 12.96 -3.27 10.10
N HIS A 4 12.36 -2.63 11.10
CA HIS A 4 12.60 -2.90 12.53
C HIS A 4 11.59 -3.87 13.15
N ARG A 5 10.56 -4.26 12.39
CA ARG A 5 9.53 -5.24 12.77
C ARG A 5 9.16 -6.08 11.55
N SER A 6 8.21 -7.00 11.72
CA SER A 6 7.77 -7.91 10.67
C SER A 6 7.19 -7.17 9.45
N CYS A 7 7.61 -7.64 8.28
CA CYS A 7 7.04 -7.23 7.00
C CYS A 7 5.76 -8.04 6.73
N SER A 8 4.66 -7.36 6.37
CA SER A 8 3.39 -7.99 6.00
C SER A 8 3.22 -8.22 4.50
N ALA A 9 3.96 -7.48 3.68
CA ALA A 9 3.91 -7.56 2.22
C ALA A 9 5.24 -7.12 1.60
N ALA A 10 5.56 -7.71 0.44
CA ALA A 10 6.65 -7.33 -0.43
C ALA A 10 6.27 -7.62 -1.89
N PHE A 11 6.33 -6.62 -2.77
CA PHE A 11 5.95 -6.76 -4.17
C PHE A 11 6.91 -6.00 -5.10
N PHE A 12 7.31 -6.63 -6.20
CA PHE A 12 8.03 -5.96 -7.28
C PHE A 12 7.08 -5.01 -8.04
N SER A 13 7.64 -3.92 -8.58
CA SER A 13 6.88 -3.00 -9.44
C SER A 13 6.43 -3.72 -10.72
N PRO A 14 5.19 -3.48 -11.18
CA PRO A 14 4.51 -4.38 -12.11
C PRO A 14 5.05 -4.32 -13.55
N LEU A 15 5.68 -3.22 -13.98
CA LEU A 15 6.14 -3.05 -15.35
C LEU A 15 7.59 -3.53 -15.52
N THR A 16 8.50 -3.02 -14.70
CA THR A 16 9.94 -3.29 -14.86
C THR A 16 10.50 -4.25 -13.81
N GLY A 17 9.85 -4.37 -12.64
CA GLY A 17 10.42 -5.05 -11.49
C GLY A 17 11.63 -4.34 -10.86
N ASN A 18 11.92 -3.09 -11.28
CA ASN A 18 13.07 -2.33 -10.79
C ASN A 18 12.85 -1.69 -9.42
N GLN A 19 11.67 -1.88 -8.81
CA GLN A 19 11.42 -1.44 -7.44
C GLN A 19 10.75 -2.54 -6.63
N VAL A 20 11.05 -2.56 -5.33
CA VAL A 20 10.36 -3.42 -4.35
C VAL A 20 9.64 -2.55 -3.34
N LEU A 21 8.32 -2.71 -3.26
CA LEU A 21 7.47 -2.08 -2.24
C LEU A 21 7.28 -3.05 -1.08
N THR A 22 7.49 -2.58 0.13
CA THR A 22 7.27 -3.36 1.36
C THR A 22 6.37 -2.63 2.34
N THR A 23 5.58 -3.39 3.10
CA THR A 23 4.75 -2.91 4.20
C THR A 23 5.18 -3.59 5.50
N SER A 24 5.26 -2.85 6.60
CA SER A 24 5.78 -3.38 7.85
C SER A 24 5.06 -2.83 9.08
N PHE A 25 5.05 -3.65 10.13
CA PHE A 25 4.55 -3.29 11.46
C PHE A 25 5.42 -2.28 12.22
N ASP A 26 6.56 -1.87 11.67
CA ASP A 26 7.36 -0.76 12.21
C ASP A 26 6.79 0.62 11.82
N ASP A 27 5.53 0.65 11.38
CA ASP A 27 4.80 1.86 10.98
C ASP A 27 5.41 2.52 9.74
N THR A 28 6.04 1.73 8.87
CA THR A 28 6.61 2.21 7.62
C THR A 28 6.21 1.42 6.39
N LEU A 29 6.17 2.15 5.27
CA LEU A 29 6.24 1.61 3.92
C LEU A 29 7.61 1.95 3.36
N LYS A 30 8.24 1.03 2.63
CA LYS A 30 9.54 1.29 2.00
C LYS A 30 9.49 0.91 0.53
N VAL A 31 10.20 1.70 -0.27
CA VAL A 31 10.49 1.41 -1.67
C VAL A 31 11.99 1.22 -1.78
N PHE A 32 12.40 0.08 -2.33
CA PHE A 32 13.78 -0.23 -2.62
C PHE A 32 14.01 -0.23 -4.13
N ASP A 33 15.20 0.15 -4.57
CA ASP A 33 15.64 0.08 -5.97
C ASP A 33 16.26 -1.30 -6.24
N SER A 34 15.62 -2.05 -7.13
CA SER A 34 16.02 -3.38 -7.60
C SER A 34 16.40 -3.40 -9.08
N SER A 35 16.69 -2.24 -9.69
CA SER A 35 17.19 -2.17 -11.08
C SER A 35 18.53 -2.90 -11.27
N GLU A 36 19.33 -2.98 -10.22
CA GLU A 36 20.58 -3.74 -10.18
C GLU A 36 20.48 -4.81 -9.10
N LEU A 37 20.45 -6.09 -9.49
CA LEU A 37 20.50 -7.24 -8.59
C LEU A 37 21.92 -7.48 -8.09
N THR A 38 22.43 -6.55 -7.27
CA THR A 38 23.68 -6.72 -6.53
C THR A 38 23.42 -7.38 -5.18
N SER A 39 24.46 -7.63 -4.38
CA SER A 39 24.32 -8.18 -3.03
C SER A 39 23.54 -7.27 -2.07
N GLU A 40 23.32 -6.00 -2.42
CA GLU A 40 22.56 -5.06 -1.59
C GLU A 40 21.53 -4.28 -2.43
N VAL A 41 20.26 -4.37 -2.02
CA VAL A 41 19.17 -3.58 -2.61
C VAL A 41 19.11 -2.23 -1.90
N LYS A 42 19.21 -1.12 -2.65
CA LYS A 42 19.28 0.24 -2.07
C LYS A 42 17.90 0.72 -1.65
N LEU A 43 17.82 1.32 -0.46
CA LEU A 43 16.59 1.99 -0.03
C LEU A 43 16.39 3.27 -0.85
N LYS A 44 15.28 3.37 -1.58
CA LYS A 44 14.90 4.57 -2.33
C LYS A 44 14.10 5.52 -1.45
N VAL A 45 13.07 5.03 -0.77
CA VAL A 45 12.15 5.83 0.05
C VAL A 45 11.71 5.05 1.29
N SER A 46 11.57 5.76 2.41
CA SER A 46 10.95 5.26 3.64
C SER A 46 9.88 6.23 4.13
N LEU A 47 8.66 5.72 4.25
CA LEU A 47 7.46 6.50 4.56
C LEU A 47 6.92 6.07 5.90
N LYS A 48 6.58 7.02 6.76
CA LYS A 48 5.76 6.72 7.93
C LYS A 48 4.30 6.54 7.50
N HIS A 49 3.67 5.46 7.94
CA HIS A 49 2.28 5.15 7.64
C HIS A 49 1.68 4.37 8.79
N ASN A 50 0.42 4.68 9.16
CA ASN A 50 -0.26 4.05 10.28
C ASN A 50 -0.65 2.59 9.98
N ASN A 51 0.31 1.68 10.21
CA ASN A 51 0.19 0.24 9.95
C ASN A 51 -0.33 -0.54 11.16
N MET A 52 -0.83 0.13 12.20
CA MET A 52 -1.14 -0.46 13.50
C MET A 52 -2.48 -1.21 13.52
N THR A 53 -2.66 -2.21 12.65
CA THR A 53 -3.88 -3.05 12.59
C THR A 53 -4.09 -3.90 13.85
N GLY A 54 -3.07 -4.02 14.70
CA GLY A 54 -3.09 -4.85 15.90
C GLY A 54 -3.07 -6.35 15.58
N ARG A 55 -3.49 -7.16 16.55
CA ARG A 55 -3.34 -8.63 16.49
C ARG A 55 -4.39 -9.34 15.62
N TRP A 56 -5.58 -8.78 15.54
CA TRP A 56 -6.76 -9.52 15.05
C TRP A 56 -7.17 -9.17 13.62
N LEU A 57 -6.75 -8.01 13.13
CA LEU A 57 -7.05 -7.57 11.78
C LEU A 57 -5.95 -8.06 10.83
N THR A 58 -6.35 -8.39 9.60
CA THR A 58 -5.40 -8.64 8.52
C THR A 58 -4.45 -7.45 8.41
N PRO A 59 -3.11 -7.67 8.44
CA PRO A 59 -2.14 -6.60 8.27
C PRO A 59 -2.32 -5.91 6.93
N PHE A 60 -2.00 -4.61 6.84
CA PHE A 60 -2.06 -3.92 5.56
C PHE A 60 -1.09 -4.52 4.55
N LYS A 61 -1.49 -4.47 3.29
CA LYS A 61 -0.63 -4.75 2.13
C LYS A 61 -0.70 -3.56 1.18
N ALA A 62 0.38 -2.80 1.09
CA ALA A 62 0.52 -1.81 0.03
C ALA A 62 0.75 -2.53 -1.30
N VAL A 63 0.04 -2.12 -2.35
CA VAL A 63 0.10 -2.73 -3.68
C VAL A 63 0.27 -1.67 -4.75
N TRP A 64 1.02 -1.98 -5.79
CA TRP A 64 1.21 -1.12 -6.95
C TRP A 64 -0.09 -0.99 -7.75
N ILE A 65 -0.28 0.16 -8.39
CA ILE A 65 -1.31 0.31 -9.43
C ILE A 65 -0.87 -0.50 -10.66
N PRO A 66 -1.75 -1.35 -11.26
CA PRO A 66 -1.42 -2.12 -12.45
C PRO A 66 -0.85 -1.24 -13.58
N GLY A 67 0.20 -1.73 -14.24
CA GLY A 67 0.85 -1.01 -15.35
C GLY A 67 1.61 0.27 -14.93
N CYS A 68 1.76 0.54 -13.64
CA CYS A 68 2.42 1.73 -13.12
C CYS A 68 3.52 1.37 -12.11
N ASP A 69 4.75 1.82 -12.36
CA ASP A 69 5.88 1.64 -11.45
C ASP A 69 6.07 2.81 -10.47
N ASP A 70 5.20 3.81 -10.52
CA ASP A 70 5.28 4.98 -9.65
C ASP A 70 4.22 5.01 -8.56
N LEU A 71 3.02 4.48 -8.80
CA LEU A 71 1.91 4.66 -7.87
C LEU A 71 1.58 3.37 -7.14
N PHE A 72 1.33 3.48 -5.84
CA PHE A 72 0.83 2.38 -5.02
C PHE A 72 -0.21 2.87 -4.02
N LEU A 73 -1.01 1.94 -3.52
CA LEU A 73 -2.10 2.23 -2.59
C LEU A 73 -2.12 1.26 -1.42
N VAL A 74 -2.62 1.76 -0.29
CA VAL A 74 -2.67 1.05 0.97
C VAL A 74 -3.82 1.59 1.82
N GLY A 75 -4.52 0.72 2.54
CA GLY A 75 -5.46 1.18 3.56
C GLY A 75 -4.73 1.75 4.78
N SER A 76 -5.41 2.60 5.56
CA SER A 76 -4.82 3.23 6.74
C SER A 76 -5.67 3.00 7.99
N MET A 77 -5.01 2.88 9.16
CA MET A 77 -5.69 2.82 10.46
C MET A 77 -6.20 4.18 10.95
N GLU A 78 -5.81 5.25 10.28
CA GLU A 78 -6.20 6.61 10.58
C GLU A 78 -7.73 6.86 10.49
N TYR A 79 -8.17 7.96 11.13
CA TYR A 79 -9.55 8.45 11.09
C TYR A 79 -9.64 9.83 10.41
N PRO A 80 -10.64 10.10 9.55
CA PRO A 80 -11.64 9.17 9.01
C PRO A 80 -10.98 8.03 8.19
N ARG A 81 -11.67 6.88 8.12
CA ARG A 81 -11.18 5.70 7.40
C ARG A 81 -10.88 6.05 5.96
N ARG A 82 -9.81 5.45 5.41
CA ARG A 82 -9.30 5.80 4.09
C ARG A 82 -8.42 4.73 3.45
N VAL A 83 -8.28 4.85 2.15
CA VAL A 83 -7.20 4.26 1.35
C VAL A 83 -6.34 5.41 0.82
N GLU A 84 -5.04 5.30 0.95
CA GLU A 84 -4.07 6.35 0.58
C GLU A 84 -3.30 5.92 -0.67
N VAL A 85 -3.08 6.87 -1.59
CA VAL A 85 -2.34 6.66 -2.84
C VAL A 85 -1.04 7.46 -2.76
N PHE A 86 0.09 6.76 -2.82
CA PHE A 86 1.42 7.35 -2.74
C PHE A 86 2.17 7.18 -4.06
N SER A 87 3.06 8.12 -4.35
CA SER A 87 4.11 7.94 -5.34
C SER A 87 5.29 7.14 -4.77
N SER A 88 6.09 6.56 -5.66
CA SER A 88 7.32 5.83 -5.35
C SER A 88 8.40 6.74 -4.79
N ALA A 89 8.25 8.06 -4.98
CA ALA A 89 9.05 9.12 -4.37
C ALA A 89 8.61 9.46 -2.93
N GLY A 90 7.51 8.89 -2.45
CA GLY A 90 7.05 9.06 -1.08
C GLY A 90 6.07 10.20 -0.85
N THR A 91 5.48 10.76 -1.90
CA THR A 91 4.46 11.80 -1.77
C THR A 91 3.07 11.16 -1.72
N LEU A 92 2.28 11.52 -0.71
CA LEU A 92 0.83 11.22 -0.68
C LEU A 92 0.13 12.07 -1.75
N LEU A 93 -0.40 11.44 -2.78
CA LEU A 93 -1.05 12.13 -3.90
C LEU A 93 -2.56 12.22 -3.74
N HIS A 94 -3.17 11.15 -3.21
CA HIS A 94 -4.62 11.09 -3.09
C HIS A 94 -5.06 10.28 -1.88
N THR A 95 -6.31 10.50 -1.47
CA THR A 95 -6.92 9.75 -0.37
C THR A 95 -8.37 9.46 -0.69
N LEU A 96 -8.68 8.17 -0.84
CA LEU A 96 -10.03 7.69 -1.07
C LEU A 96 -10.78 7.61 0.27
N LYS A 97 -11.89 8.34 0.36
CA LYS A 97 -12.76 8.45 1.53
C LYS A 97 -14.22 8.40 1.10
N GLY A 98 -15.11 8.17 2.05
CA GLY A 98 -16.55 8.29 1.84
C GLY A 98 -17.31 7.99 3.13
N ASP A 99 -18.51 8.53 3.28
CA ASP A 99 -19.30 8.41 4.52
C ASP A 99 -19.68 6.95 4.83
N SER A 100 -19.78 6.12 3.79
CA SER A 100 -20.07 4.68 3.93
C SER A 100 -18.84 3.84 4.32
N LEU A 101 -17.62 4.41 4.27
CA LEU A 101 -16.37 3.73 4.61
C LEU A 101 -16.22 3.63 6.13
N THR A 102 -16.94 2.67 6.72
CA THR A 102 -17.03 2.49 8.19
C THR A 102 -15.97 1.54 8.75
N SER A 103 -15.23 0.83 7.90
CA SER A 103 -14.16 -0.10 8.28
C SER A 103 -12.90 0.14 7.47
N ILE A 104 -11.74 -0.25 7.98
CA ILE A 104 -10.47 -0.17 7.25
C ILE A 104 -10.47 -1.07 6.01
N CYS A 105 -9.62 -0.78 5.03
CA CYS A 105 -9.33 -1.69 3.92
C CYS A 105 -7.94 -2.32 4.14
N SER A 106 -7.88 -3.42 4.89
CA SER A 106 -6.62 -4.15 5.12
C SER A 106 -5.96 -4.59 3.82
N LEU A 107 -6.79 -5.02 2.87
CA LEU A 107 -6.39 -5.40 1.52
C LEU A 107 -7.06 -4.43 0.57
N VAL A 108 -6.33 -4.04 -0.47
CA VAL A 108 -6.85 -3.26 -1.59
C VAL A 108 -6.41 -3.89 -2.90
N ASP A 109 -7.19 -3.69 -3.94
CA ASP A 109 -6.88 -4.09 -5.31
C ASP A 109 -7.43 -3.06 -6.29
N VAL A 110 -6.80 -2.93 -7.45
CA VAL A 110 -7.16 -1.95 -8.48
C VAL A 110 -7.54 -2.69 -9.74
N HIS A 111 -8.67 -2.32 -10.32
CA HIS A 111 -9.06 -2.89 -11.61
C HIS A 111 -8.00 -2.55 -12.68
N PRO A 112 -7.52 -3.51 -13.49
CA PRO A 112 -6.40 -3.28 -14.41
C PRO A 112 -6.67 -2.21 -15.46
N ASP A 113 -7.91 -2.12 -15.96
CA ASP A 113 -8.28 -1.21 -17.06
C ASP A 113 -9.32 -0.14 -16.69
N ARG A 114 -9.71 -0.03 -15.41
CA ARG A 114 -10.77 0.89 -14.98
C ARG A 114 -10.33 1.63 -13.73
N PHE A 115 -10.79 2.87 -13.57
CA PHE A 115 -10.59 3.66 -12.36
C PHE A 115 -11.51 3.18 -11.23
N VAL A 116 -11.29 1.95 -10.79
CA VAL A 116 -12.05 1.28 -9.72
C VAL A 116 -11.07 0.66 -8.75
N VAL A 117 -11.25 0.95 -7.46
CA VAL A 117 -10.49 0.35 -6.37
C VAL A 117 -11.44 -0.45 -5.49
N ALA A 118 -11.08 -1.69 -5.17
CA ALA A 118 -11.79 -2.50 -4.19
C ALA A 118 -10.94 -2.62 -2.93
N GLY A 119 -11.56 -2.52 -1.75
CA GLY A 119 -10.90 -2.66 -0.46
C GLY A 119 -11.70 -3.54 0.49
N GLY A 120 -11.01 -4.36 1.29
CA GLY A 120 -11.66 -5.30 2.21
C GLY A 120 -10.83 -5.64 3.43
N ASN A 121 -11.46 -6.33 4.39
CA ASN A 121 -10.80 -6.80 5.62
C ASN A 121 -11.47 -8.09 6.15
N SER A 122 -10.98 -8.61 7.28
CA SER A 122 -11.45 -9.85 7.89
C SER A 122 -12.87 -9.81 8.50
N SER A 123 -13.54 -8.65 8.51
CA SER A 123 -14.96 -8.55 8.93
C SER A 123 -15.96 -8.96 7.84
N GLY A 124 -15.48 -9.24 6.62
CA GLY A 124 -16.33 -9.61 5.48
C GLY A 124 -16.93 -8.42 4.72
N ARG A 125 -16.57 -7.18 5.05
CA ARG A 125 -16.99 -5.97 4.32
C ARG A 125 -16.06 -5.70 3.14
N VAL A 126 -16.65 -5.33 2.00
CA VAL A 126 -15.95 -4.83 0.81
C VAL A 126 -16.45 -3.42 0.51
N HIS A 127 -15.52 -2.53 0.21
CA HIS A 127 -15.75 -1.16 -0.22
C HIS A 127 -15.25 -1.02 -1.65
N VAL A 128 -16.05 -0.40 -2.51
CA VAL A 128 -15.68 -0.14 -3.91
C VAL A 128 -15.67 1.38 -4.11
N PHE A 129 -14.56 1.89 -4.60
CA PHE A 129 -14.36 3.28 -4.96
C PHE A 129 -14.41 3.38 -6.47
N VAL A 130 -15.27 4.25 -6.97
CA VAL A 130 -15.42 4.54 -8.40
C VAL A 130 -15.24 6.04 -8.61
N GLU A 131 -14.82 6.42 -9.81
CA GLU A 131 -14.87 7.82 -10.24
C GLU A 131 -16.32 8.32 -10.18
N ALA A 132 -16.51 9.54 -9.68
CA ALA A 132 -17.82 10.20 -9.58
C ALA A 132 -18.15 10.92 -10.89
#